data_AF-A0A951MQU8-F1
#
_entry.id   AF-A0A951MQU8-F1
#
_cell.length_a   1.000
_cell.length_b   1.000
_cell.length_c   1.000
_cell.angle_alpha   90.00
_cell.angle_beta   90.00
_cell.angle_gamma   90.00
#
_symmetry.space_group_name_H-M   'P 1'
#
loop_
_entity.id
_entity.type
_entity.pdbx_description
1 polymer ?
#
loop_
_entity_poly.entity_id
_entity_poly.type
_entity_poly.pdbx_seq_one_letter_code
_entity_poly.pdbx_strand_id
1 'polypeptide(L)' 'MVFQCLPHTLELPNEQWRVLDQAHRKRNLAEYEGHLDIDEALTEAVIRVALEIEGRVVQLGPPG' A
#
# COMPACT_ATOMS: atom_id res chain seq x y z
N MET A 1 -0.22 6.14 9.88
CA MET A 1 -0.65 7.33 9.12
C MET A 1 0.42 7.68 8.09
N VAL A 2 0.65 6.82 7.09
CA VAL A 2 1.70 7.02 6.07
C VAL A 2 1.14 7.10 4.65
N PHE A 3 0.02 6.44 4.36
CA PHE A 3 -0.53 6.35 2.99
C PHE A 3 -1.62 7.39 2.67
N GLN A 4 -2.03 8.21 3.65
CA GLN A 4 -3.13 9.18 3.49
C GLN A 4 -2.81 10.34 2.54
N CYS A 5 -1.55 10.55 2.21
CA CYS A 5 -1.15 11.59 1.26
C CYS A 5 -1.29 11.12 -0.21
N LEU A 6 -1.38 9.81 -0.47
CA LEU A 6 -1.42 9.25 -1.83
C LEU A 6 -2.61 9.74 -2.68
N PRO A 7 -3.82 10.00 -2.13
CA PRO A 7 -4.89 10.65 -2.87
C PRO A 7 -4.53 12.06 -3.35
N HIS A 8 -3.65 12.77 -2.63
CA HIS A 8 -3.29 14.15 -2.95
C HIS A 8 -2.05 14.25 -3.84
N THR A 9 -1.15 13.26 -3.81
CA THR A 9 0.10 13.28 -4.57
C THR A 9 0.04 12.44 -5.84
N LEU A 10 -0.67 11.31 -5.81
CA LEU A 10 -0.77 10.37 -6.93
C LEU A 10 -2.21 10.20 -7.42
N GLU A 11 -3.18 10.97 -6.89
CA GLU A 11 -4.61 10.79 -7.17
C GLU A 11 -5.09 9.34 -6.95
N LEU A 12 -4.47 8.64 -6.00
CA LEU A 12 -4.77 7.25 -5.71
C LEU A 12 -6.12 7.14 -4.98
N PRO A 13 -7.06 6.28 -5.44
CA PRO A 13 -8.35 6.12 -4.77
C PRO A 13 -8.23 5.67 -3.31
N ASN A 14 -9.21 6.06 -2.49
CA ASN A 14 -9.14 5.86 -1.05
C ASN A 14 -9.15 4.38 -0.64
N GLU A 15 -9.87 3.55 -1.39
CA GLU A 15 -9.91 2.11 -1.22
C GLU A 15 -8.53 1.45 -1.46
N GLN A 16 -7.72 1.99 -2.38
CA GLN A 16 -6.44 1.40 -2.73
C GLN A 16 -5.36 1.68 -1.67
N TRP A 17 -5.22 2.93 -1.20
CA TRP A 17 -4.24 3.20 -0.14
C TRP A 17 -4.61 2.50 1.19
N ARG A 18 -5.91 2.24 1.42
CA ARG A 18 -6.37 1.46 2.60
C ARG A 18 -5.88 0.02 2.58
N VAL A 19 -5.68 -0.59 1.42
CA VAL A 19 -5.05 -1.92 1.30
C VAL A 19 -3.64 -1.90 1.90
N LEU A 20 -2.86 -0.86 1.58
CA LEU A 20 -1.51 -0.69 2.12
C LEU A 20 -1.52 -0.45 3.64
N ASP A 21 -2.47 0.37 4.13
CA ASP A 21 -2.63 0.61 5.58
C ASP A 21 -3.01 -0.68 6.33
N GLN A 22 -3.89 -1.50 5.75
CA GLN A 22 -4.28 -2.79 6.32
C GLN A 22 -3.11 -3.77 6.36
N ALA A 23 -2.36 -3.91 5.26
CA ALA A 23 -1.19 -4.76 5.21
C ALA A 23 -0.10 -4.32 6.19
N HIS A 24 0.13 -3.01 6.31
CA HIS A 24 1.05 -2.44 7.28
C HIS A 24 0.63 -2.75 8.73
N ARG A 25 -0.66 -2.63 9.07
CA ARG A 25 -1.17 -3.00 10.40
C ARG A 25 -0.98 -4.50 10.69
N LYS A 26 -1.32 -5.37 9.72
CA LYS A 26 -1.14 -6.83 9.89
C LYS A 26 0.33 -7.20 10.11
N ARG A 27 1.25 -6.64 9.32
CA ARG A 27 2.69 -6.86 9.50
C ARG A 27 3.16 -6.44 10.89
N ASN A 28 2.75 -5.26 11.35
CA ASN A 28 3.11 -4.76 12.68
C ASN A 28 2.54 -5.63 13.82
N LEU A 29 1.34 -6.19 13.64
CA LEU A 29 0.75 -7.11 14.61
C LEU A 29 1.50 -8.45 14.65
N ALA A 30 1.85 -9.01 13.49
CA ALA A 30 2.63 -10.25 13.39
C ALA A 30 4.03 -10.11 14.00
N GLU A 31 4.69 -8.96 13.82
CA GLU A 31 5.96 -8.65 14.49
C GLU A 31 5.82 -8.62 16.02
N TYR A 32 4.65 -8.24 16.54
CA TYR A 32 4.38 -8.14 17.97
C TYR A 32 3.93 -9.46 18.61
N GLU A 33 3.09 -10.23 17.92
CA GLU A 33 2.48 -11.47 18.44
C GLU A 33 3.21 -12.75 18.00
N GLY A 34 4.17 -12.65 17.07
CA GLY A 34 5.00 -13.76 16.60
C GLY A 34 4.29 -14.79 15.70
N HIS A 35 3.00 -14.58 15.42
CA HIS A 35 2.22 -15.41 14.49
C HIS A 35 1.93 -14.62 13.21
N LEU A 36 2.48 -15.10 12.09
CA LEU A 36 2.26 -14.51 10.77
C LEU A 36 1.12 -15.25 10.07
N ASP A 37 -0.08 -14.66 10.10
CA ASP A 37 -1.19 -15.09 9.24
C ASP A 37 -1.06 -14.42 7.87
N ILE A 38 -0.60 -15.20 6.88
CA ILE A 38 -0.46 -14.73 5.50
C ILE A 38 -1.82 -14.82 4.81
N ASP A 39 -2.40 -13.65 4.60
CA ASP A 39 -3.61 -13.48 3.81
C ASP A 39 -3.23 -13.30 2.34
N GLU A 40 -3.41 -14.38 1.55
CA GLU A 40 -3.07 -14.42 0.13
C GLU A 40 -3.86 -13.35 -0.67
N ALA A 41 -5.14 -13.16 -0.36
CA ALA A 41 -5.97 -12.16 -1.03
C ALA A 41 -5.49 -10.73 -0.73
N LEU A 42 -5.10 -10.45 0.52
CA LEU A 42 -4.48 -9.17 0.87
C LEU A 42 -3.12 -8.99 0.19
N THR A 43 -2.32 -10.05 0.10
CA THR A 43 -1.01 -10.02 -0.55
C THR A 43 -1.14 -9.66 -2.03
N GLU A 44 -2.05 -10.32 -2.75
CA GLU A 44 -2.34 -9.98 -4.14
C GLU A 44 -2.86 -8.54 -4.29
N ALA A 45 -3.70 -8.08 -3.37
CA ALA A 45 -4.22 -6.70 -3.39
C ALA A 45 -3.08 -5.68 -3.20
N VAL A 46 -2.13 -5.94 -2.30
CA VAL A 46 -0.94 -5.10 -2.11
C VAL A 46 -0.12 -5.04 -3.38
N ILE A 47 0.13 -6.17 -4.04
CA ILE A 47 0.89 -6.22 -5.30
C ILE A 47 0.19 -5.38 -6.37
N ARG A 48 -1.13 -5.54 -6.55
CA ARG A 48 -1.90 -4.76 -7.52
C ARG A 48 -1.81 -3.25 -7.26
N VAL A 49 -1.98 -2.83 -6.01
CA VAL A 49 -1.88 -1.41 -5.65
C VAL A 49 -0.45 -0.87 -5.81
N ALA A 50 0.58 -1.67 -5.52
CA ALA A 50 1.96 -1.29 -5.71
C ALA A 50 2.29 -1.03 -7.19
N LEU A 51 1.79 -1.87 -8.10
CA LEU A 51 1.95 -1.68 -9.55
C LEU A 51 1.24 -0.42 -10.05
N GLU A 52 0.03 -0.12 -9.54
CA GLU A 52 -0.67 1.13 -9.85
C GLU A 52 0.12 2.37 -9.39
N ILE A 53 0.69 2.30 -8.18
CA ILE A 53 1.56 3.37 -7.64
C ILE A 53 2.79 3.55 -8.51
N GLU A 54 3.47 2.47 -8.90
CA GLU A 54 4.63 2.52 -9.80
C GLU A 54 4.27 3.24 -11.11
N GLY A 55 3.16 2.84 -11.75
CA GLY A 55 2.70 3.47 -12.99
C GLY A 55 2.46 4.98 -12.84
N ARG A 56 1.85 5.41 -11.74
CA ARG A 56 1.61 6.83 -11.44
C ARG A 56 2.89 7.59 -11.13
N VAL A 57 3.83 6.99 -10.39
CA VAL A 57 5.13 7.60 -10.07
C VAL A 57 5.94 7.80 -11.35
N VAL A 58 5.97 6.83 -12.26
CA VAL A 58 6.64 6.96 -13.56
C VAL A 58 6.10 8.15 -14.36
N GLN A 59 4.79 8.42 -14.29
CA GLN A 59 4.16 9.55 -14.98
C GLN A 59 4.55 10.92 -14.41
N LEU A 60 4.98 10.99 -13.14
CA LEU A 60 5.46 12.25 -12.54
C LEU A 60 6.81 12.70 -13.10
N GLY A 61 7.58 11.78 -13.70
CA GLY A 61 8.95 12.05 -14.13
C GLY A 61 9.94 12.15 -12.96
N PRO A 62 11.24 12.35 -13.25
CA PRO A 62 12.25 12.49 -12.20
C PRO A 62 12.03 13.78 -11.39
N PRO A 63 12.36 13.77 -10.08
CA PRO A 63 12.39 15.01 -9.32
C PRO A 63 13.40 15.99 -9.94
N GLY A 64 12.97 17.23 -10.14
CA GLY A 64 13.77 18.32 -10.71
C GLY A 64 14.88 18.81 -9.80
#